data_AF-A0A4Y9YII0-F1
#
_entry.id   AF-A0A4Y9YII0-F1
#
_cell.length_a   1.000
_cell.length_b   1.000
_cell.length_c   1.000
_cell.angle_alpha   90.00
_cell.angle_beta   90.00
_cell.angle_gamma   90.00
#
_symmetry.space_group_name_H-M   'P 1'
#
loop_
_entity.id
_entity.type
_entity.pdbx_description
1 polymer ?
#
loop_
_entity_poly.entity_id
_entity_poly.type
_entity_poly.pdbx_seq_one_letter_code
_entity_poly.pdbx_strand_id
1 'polypeptide(L)'
;MDAVVRTDMPHSRRAGVSIESIEHGNVLWTPTDNGRTRIGFVCPPHLCQNGESPTAEAIMAEAKKAVRPFTLDFVELDWWTVYAIGQRVADKFKDGPVFLAGDAAHTHSSGAAQGMNTGIHDATNLAWKLAGVLKGWLHESVLDTYDAERRASAQHLIQLDRDIASLISGKIPSHLNAPPGADVNSYLDQVFTTNASFTVGLGISYTENVLNRRAGASAMPAAALVGHRAPDVALVLPGAVFLRRLYELMPYSGKFWILIFAGALEAVPAGAALTAACAHRYLALRRALDAPGAFTRTRAPVFAFLTIPRAGGCAAVRRGAR
;
A
#
# COMPACT_ATOMS: atom_id res chain seq x y z
N MET A 1 6.05 6.97 22.62
CA MET A 1 7.34 7.61 22.93
C MET A 1 8.41 7.04 22.03
N ASP A 2 9.40 7.86 21.67
CA ASP A 2 10.57 7.48 20.90
C ASP A 2 11.80 7.81 21.74
N ALA A 3 12.61 6.79 22.06
CA ALA A 3 13.71 6.94 22.99
C ALA A 3 14.87 5.98 22.68
N VAL A 4 16.07 6.36 23.09
CA VAL A 4 17.19 5.42 23.24
C VAL A 4 17.08 4.79 24.63
N VAL A 5 16.99 3.46 24.67
CA VAL A 5 16.71 2.72 25.91
C VAL A 5 17.71 1.60 26.15
N ARG A 6 17.92 1.27 27.42
CA ARG A 6 18.59 0.04 27.87
C ARG A 6 17.54 -0.88 28.48
N THR A 7 17.55 -2.14 28.09
CA THR A 7 16.60 -3.15 28.57
C THR A 7 17.25 -4.53 28.52
N ASP A 8 16.87 -5.41 29.43
CA ASP A 8 17.21 -6.84 29.42
C ASP A 8 16.22 -7.68 28.58
N MET A 9 15.23 -7.05 27.95
CA MET A 9 14.25 -7.73 27.13
C MET A 9 14.92 -8.51 25.99
N PRO A 10 14.65 -9.82 25.85
CA PRO A 10 15.26 -10.64 24.82
C PRO A 10 14.83 -10.15 23.44
N HIS A 11 15.79 -10.12 22.51
CA HIS A 11 15.55 -9.72 21.12
C HIS A 11 14.90 -8.33 20.95
N SER A 12 15.09 -7.41 21.91
CA SER A 12 14.54 -6.05 21.94
C SER A 12 14.83 -5.19 20.69
N ARG A 13 15.70 -5.66 19.78
CA ARG A 13 16.09 -5.00 18.53
C ARG A 13 15.78 -5.80 17.26
N ARG A 14 15.22 -7.01 17.34
CA ARG A 14 15.10 -7.92 16.18
C ARG A 14 13.93 -7.57 15.25
N ALA A 15 12.79 -7.21 15.81
CA ALA A 15 11.57 -6.85 15.08
C ALA A 15 10.65 -6.01 15.96
N GLY A 16 9.63 -5.40 15.36
CA GLY A 16 8.51 -4.86 16.12
C GLY A 16 7.68 -6.00 16.71
N VAL A 17 7.29 -5.88 17.98
CA VAL A 17 6.49 -6.87 18.70
C VAL A 17 5.39 -6.20 19.50
N SER A 18 4.35 -6.97 19.76
CA SER A 18 3.32 -6.67 20.74
C SER A 18 3.69 -7.43 22.02
N ILE A 19 3.84 -6.72 23.14
CA ILE A 19 4.13 -7.30 24.45
C ILE A 19 2.84 -7.34 25.26
N GLU A 20 2.53 -8.50 25.82
CA GLU A 20 1.40 -8.66 26.73
C GLU A 20 1.78 -8.16 28.13
N SER A 21 1.08 -7.14 28.59
CA SER A 21 1.23 -6.54 29.90
C SER A 21 -0.01 -6.78 30.74
N ILE A 22 0.18 -7.28 31.96
CA ILE A 22 -0.91 -7.42 32.93
C ILE A 22 -1.49 -6.05 33.30
N GLU A 23 -0.65 -5.03 33.39
CA GLU A 23 -1.04 -3.69 33.85
C GLU A 23 -1.56 -2.80 32.71
N HIS A 24 -1.06 -2.99 31.48
CA HIS A 24 -1.35 -2.09 30.36
C HIS A 24 -1.96 -2.77 29.12
N GLY A 25 -2.27 -4.07 29.19
CA GLY A 25 -2.75 -4.84 28.04
C GLY A 25 -1.67 -4.95 26.96
N ASN A 26 -2.00 -4.63 25.72
CA ASN A 26 -1.04 -4.71 24.62
C ASN A 26 -0.08 -3.51 24.60
N VAL A 27 1.22 -3.79 24.55
CA VAL A 27 2.29 -2.77 24.46
C VAL A 27 3.01 -2.92 23.13
N LEU A 28 2.96 -1.87 22.32
CA LEU A 28 3.73 -1.74 21.10
C LEU A 28 5.22 -1.52 21.44
N TRP A 29 6.07 -2.39 20.94
CA TRP A 29 7.52 -2.24 21.00
C TRP A 29 8.10 -2.31 19.59
N THR A 30 8.58 -1.18 19.07
CA THR A 30 9.10 -1.10 17.70
C THR A 30 10.49 -0.49 17.67
N PRO A 31 11.54 -1.28 17.39
CA PRO A 31 12.86 -0.77 17.11
C PRO A 31 12.83 0.14 15.88
N THR A 32 13.36 1.35 15.98
CA THR A 32 13.51 2.31 14.88
C THR A 32 15.00 2.59 14.59
N ASP A 33 15.26 3.51 13.66
CA ASP A 33 16.60 3.87 13.21
C ASP A 33 17.44 4.50 14.35
N ASN A 34 18.76 4.55 14.14
CA ASN A 34 19.72 5.20 15.05
C ASN A 34 19.64 4.70 16.52
N GLY A 35 19.23 3.44 16.72
CA GLY A 35 19.13 2.83 18.05
C GLY A 35 17.92 3.26 18.88
N ARG A 36 16.96 4.00 18.29
CA ARG A 36 15.73 4.41 18.97
C ARG A 36 14.73 3.27 19.03
N THR A 37 13.83 3.34 19.99
CA THR A 37 12.71 2.43 20.17
C THR A 37 11.45 3.23 20.36
N ARG A 38 10.44 2.94 19.54
CA ARG A 38 9.08 3.43 19.74
C ARG A 38 8.35 2.50 20.70
N ILE A 39 7.89 3.06 21.81
CA ILE A 39 7.11 2.36 22.83
C ILE A 39 5.71 2.99 22.88
N GLY A 40 4.68 2.17 22.74
CA GLY A 40 3.28 2.59 22.80
C GLY A 40 2.48 1.69 23.73
N PHE A 41 1.62 2.28 24.56
CA PHE A 41 0.75 1.55 25.48
C PHE A 41 -0.46 2.42 25.80
N VAL A 42 -1.49 1.82 26.39
CA VAL A 42 -2.69 2.55 26.81
C VAL A 42 -2.35 3.47 27.99
N CYS A 43 -2.57 4.78 27.84
CA CYS A 43 -2.44 5.74 28.95
C CYS A 43 -3.40 5.34 30.08
N PRO A 44 -2.91 5.16 31.32
CA PRO A 44 -3.78 4.97 32.47
C PRO A 44 -4.75 6.15 32.63
N PRO A 45 -6.05 5.92 32.88
CA PRO A 45 -7.04 7.00 32.95
C PRO A 45 -6.69 8.10 33.94
N HIS A 46 -6.08 7.77 35.09
CA HIS A 46 -5.70 8.74 36.13
C HIS A 46 -4.64 9.76 35.67
N LEU A 47 -3.81 9.44 34.68
CA LEU A 47 -2.83 10.37 34.09
C LEU A 47 -3.43 11.25 32.99
N CYS A 48 -4.60 10.86 32.50
CA CYS A 48 -5.28 11.49 31.38
C CYS A 48 -6.61 12.15 31.83
N GLN A 49 -6.87 12.23 33.15
CA GLN A 49 -8.02 12.89 33.77
C GLN A 49 -7.72 14.38 34.06
N ASN A 50 -8.77 15.22 34.09
CA ASN A 50 -8.74 16.64 34.46
C ASN A 50 -8.18 17.64 33.41
N GLY A 51 -7.89 17.21 32.19
CA GLY A 51 -7.45 18.11 31.12
C GLY A 51 -6.00 18.60 31.24
N GLU A 52 -5.29 18.18 32.28
CA GLU A 52 -3.84 18.33 32.37
C GLU A 52 -3.17 17.24 31.53
N SER A 53 -2.19 17.63 30.72
CA SER A 53 -1.38 16.66 29.99
C SER A 53 -0.37 16.03 30.96
N PRO A 54 -0.18 14.70 30.94
CA PRO A 54 0.79 14.05 31.81
C PRO A 54 2.20 14.55 31.53
N THR A 55 3.14 14.38 32.46
CA THR A 55 4.54 14.73 32.21
C THR A 55 5.27 13.58 31.52
N ALA A 56 6.41 13.89 30.89
CA ALA A 56 7.30 12.89 30.29
C ALA A 56 7.71 11.83 31.32
N GLU A 57 8.05 12.26 32.54
CA GLU A 57 8.51 11.39 33.63
C GLU A 57 7.43 10.42 34.07
N ALA A 58 6.18 10.89 34.19
CA ALA A 58 5.04 10.03 34.52
C ALA A 58 4.84 8.96 33.44
N ILE A 59 4.88 9.36 32.18
CA ILE A 59 4.72 8.46 31.04
C ILE A 59 5.88 7.46 30.92
N MET A 60 7.12 7.88 31.19
CA MET A 60 8.28 6.99 31.27
C MET A 60 8.14 5.98 32.41
N ALA A 61 7.62 6.39 33.57
CA ALA A 61 7.37 5.49 34.69
C ALA A 61 6.33 4.41 34.35
N GLU A 62 5.25 4.77 33.67
CA GLU A 62 4.26 3.80 33.16
C GLU A 62 4.86 2.88 32.09
N ALA A 63 5.72 3.38 31.21
CA ALA A 63 6.40 2.52 30.24
C ALA A 63 7.25 1.42 30.91
N LYS A 64 7.92 1.73 32.03
CA LYS A 64 8.67 0.72 32.81
C LYS A 64 7.75 -0.35 33.40
N LYS A 65 6.55 0.02 33.82
CA LYS A 65 5.53 -0.92 34.30
C LYS A 65 4.98 -1.78 33.16
N ALA A 66 4.71 -1.15 32.02
CA ALA A 66 4.15 -1.78 30.84
C ALA A 66 4.99 -2.95 30.32
N VAL A 67 6.33 -2.88 30.43
CA VAL A 67 7.23 -3.93 29.92
C VAL A 67 7.72 -4.93 30.97
N ARG A 68 7.16 -4.95 32.19
CA ARG A 68 7.50 -5.95 33.20
C ARG A 68 7.30 -7.37 32.65
N PRO A 69 8.19 -8.34 33.01
CA PRO A 69 9.21 -8.27 34.06
C PRO A 69 10.54 -7.65 33.63
N PHE A 70 10.66 -7.16 32.39
CA PHE A 70 11.91 -6.64 31.85
C PHE A 70 12.27 -5.28 32.44
N THR A 71 13.57 -5.02 32.58
CA THR A 71 14.09 -3.70 32.94
C THR A 71 13.99 -2.74 31.77
N LEU A 72 13.74 -1.46 32.06
CA LEU A 72 13.70 -0.39 31.05
C LEU A 72 14.28 0.89 31.64
N ASP A 73 15.39 1.35 31.07
CA ASP A 73 16.03 2.60 31.41
C ASP A 73 16.17 3.49 30.17
N PHE A 74 15.84 4.76 30.34
CA PHE A 74 15.90 5.76 29.28
C PHE A 74 17.27 6.43 29.31
N VAL A 75 17.98 6.35 28.19
CA VAL A 75 19.25 7.07 27.97
C VAL A 75 18.95 8.45 27.41
N GLU A 76 18.02 8.52 26.45
CA GLU A 76 17.62 9.74 25.76
C GLU A 76 16.14 9.61 25.37
N LEU A 77 15.35 10.65 25.61
CA LEU A 77 13.96 10.75 25.16
C LEU A 77 13.89 11.79 24.04
N ASP A 78 13.67 11.34 22.81
CA ASP A 78 13.63 12.23 21.64
C ASP A 78 12.25 12.88 21.52
N TRP A 79 11.18 12.09 21.72
CA TRP A 79 9.82 12.56 21.53
C TRP A 79 8.80 11.70 22.28
N TRP A 80 7.69 12.32 22.70
CA TRP A 80 6.54 11.59 23.21
C TRP A 80 5.26 12.39 23.01
N THR A 81 4.13 11.69 23.07
CA THR A 81 2.80 12.30 23.04
C THR A 81 1.81 11.37 23.72
N VAL A 82 0.69 11.94 24.20
CA VAL A 82 -0.53 11.17 24.44
C VAL A 82 -1.42 11.36 23.23
N TYR A 83 -1.74 10.25 22.60
CA TYR A 83 -2.59 10.25 21.43
C TYR A 83 -4.01 9.81 21.83
N ALA A 84 -5.02 10.64 21.53
CA ALA A 84 -6.43 10.23 21.52
C ALA A 84 -7.00 10.28 20.09
N ILE A 85 -7.00 9.19 19.33
CA ILE A 85 -7.71 9.14 18.03
C ILE A 85 -9.12 8.60 18.29
N GLY A 86 -10.12 9.30 17.78
CA GLY A 86 -11.39 8.67 17.39
C GLY A 86 -11.41 8.38 15.89
N GLN A 87 -11.87 7.21 15.48
CA GLN A 87 -11.94 6.82 14.08
C GLN A 87 -13.01 7.62 13.32
N ARG A 88 -12.59 8.44 12.35
CA ARG A 88 -13.47 9.31 11.54
C ARG A 88 -13.13 9.22 10.05
N VAL A 89 -14.15 9.37 9.23
CA VAL A 89 -14.04 9.47 7.76
C VAL A 89 -15.01 10.55 7.30
N ALA A 90 -14.57 11.42 6.41
CA ALA A 90 -15.42 12.42 5.76
C ALA A 90 -16.45 11.73 4.85
N ASP A 91 -17.67 12.25 4.80
CA ASP A 91 -18.74 11.70 3.95
C ASP A 91 -18.42 11.80 2.46
N LYS A 92 -17.60 12.78 2.08
CA LYS A 92 -17.10 13.01 0.72
C LYS A 92 -15.63 13.38 0.73
N PHE A 93 -14.85 12.79 -0.17
CA PHE A 93 -13.45 13.17 -0.42
C PHE A 93 -13.33 14.17 -1.58
N LYS A 94 -14.41 14.36 -2.36
CA LYS A 94 -14.53 15.34 -3.43
C LYS A 94 -15.86 16.07 -3.31
N ASP A 95 -15.83 17.40 -3.40
CA ASP A 95 -17.02 18.23 -3.57
C ASP A 95 -16.72 19.36 -4.56
N GLY A 96 -17.28 19.24 -5.77
CA GLY A 96 -16.91 20.10 -6.91
C GLY A 96 -15.39 20.07 -7.18
N PRO A 97 -14.69 21.23 -7.15
CA PRO A 97 -13.24 21.33 -7.38
C PRO A 97 -12.39 21.08 -6.12
N VAL A 98 -13.00 20.82 -4.97
CA VAL A 98 -12.31 20.67 -3.68
C VAL A 98 -12.11 19.20 -3.35
N PHE A 99 -10.91 18.85 -2.89
CA PHE A 99 -10.52 17.47 -2.56
C PHE A 99 -9.92 17.41 -1.15
N LEU A 100 -10.25 16.36 -0.41
CA LEU A 100 -9.64 16.01 0.88
C LEU A 100 -8.77 14.77 0.72
N ALA A 101 -7.60 14.72 1.36
CA ALA A 101 -6.68 13.59 1.35
C ALA A 101 -5.99 13.44 2.71
N GLY A 102 -5.62 12.21 3.09
CA GLY A 102 -4.97 11.92 4.38
C GLY A 102 -5.82 12.33 5.58
N ASP A 103 -5.18 12.85 6.63
CA ASP A 103 -5.83 13.19 7.91
C ASP A 103 -6.98 14.21 7.78
N ALA A 104 -7.01 15.02 6.70
CA ALA A 104 -8.12 15.91 6.41
C ALA A 104 -9.40 15.16 5.99
N ALA A 105 -9.26 13.93 5.48
CA ALA A 105 -10.34 13.09 4.98
C ALA A 105 -10.67 11.93 5.93
N HIS A 106 -9.69 11.39 6.64
CA HIS A 106 -9.89 10.26 7.55
C HIS A 106 -8.84 10.27 8.66
N THR A 107 -9.24 9.93 9.87
CA THR A 107 -8.34 9.78 11.04
C THR A 107 -8.66 8.47 11.73
N HIS A 108 -7.65 7.70 12.09
CA HIS A 108 -7.78 6.38 12.71
C HIS A 108 -6.62 6.14 13.68
N SER A 109 -6.74 5.19 14.60
CA SER A 109 -5.71 4.92 15.59
C SER A 109 -4.37 4.55 14.95
N SER A 110 -3.30 4.57 15.75
CA SER A 110 -1.98 4.10 15.30
C SER A 110 -1.86 2.57 15.27
N GLY A 111 -2.90 1.83 15.71
CA GLY A 111 -2.86 0.37 15.86
C GLY A 111 -2.53 -0.37 14.56
N ALA A 112 -3.00 0.11 13.41
CA ALA A 112 -2.69 -0.47 12.10
C ALA A 112 -1.44 0.13 11.42
N ALA A 113 -0.81 1.16 12.01
CA ALA A 113 0.34 1.89 11.44
C ALA A 113 0.11 2.45 10.01
N GLN A 114 -1.12 2.85 9.69
CA GLN A 114 -1.53 3.21 8.32
C GLN A 114 -1.65 4.71 8.00
N GLY A 115 -1.52 5.63 8.96
CA GLY A 115 -1.96 7.02 8.78
C GLY A 115 -1.28 7.72 7.60
N MET A 116 0.03 7.91 7.72
CA MET A 116 0.85 8.50 6.66
C MET A 116 0.77 7.72 5.34
N ASN A 117 0.80 6.38 5.40
CA ASN A 117 0.76 5.52 4.22
C ASN A 117 -0.53 5.76 3.41
N THR A 118 -1.68 5.75 4.09
CA THR A 118 -2.99 5.93 3.44
C THR A 118 -3.13 7.32 2.84
N GLY A 119 -2.65 8.36 3.52
CA GLY A 119 -2.62 9.72 2.96
C GLY A 119 -1.73 9.84 1.71
N ILE A 120 -0.58 9.17 1.68
CA ILE A 120 0.27 9.10 0.47
C ILE A 120 -0.46 8.35 -0.66
N HIS A 121 -1.18 7.27 -0.35
CA HIS A 121 -2.00 6.56 -1.33
C HIS A 121 -3.12 7.43 -1.90
N ASP A 122 -3.76 8.27 -1.08
CA ASP A 122 -4.77 9.22 -1.54
C ASP A 122 -4.17 10.23 -2.52
N ALA A 123 -3.07 10.88 -2.12
CA ALA A 123 -2.37 11.85 -2.96
C ALA A 123 -1.89 11.23 -4.28
N THR A 124 -1.33 10.01 -4.22
CA THR A 124 -0.85 9.29 -5.40
C THR A 124 -2.00 8.93 -6.34
N ASN A 125 -3.15 8.49 -5.80
CA ASN A 125 -4.34 8.19 -6.60
C ASN A 125 -4.89 9.45 -7.30
N LEU A 126 -4.94 10.58 -6.60
CA LEU A 126 -5.50 11.83 -7.11
C LEU A 126 -4.58 12.53 -8.13
N ALA A 127 -3.27 12.55 -7.87
CA ALA A 127 -2.32 13.38 -8.62
C ALA A 127 -2.33 13.12 -10.14
N TRP A 128 -2.34 11.85 -10.56
CA TRP A 128 -2.34 11.52 -11.99
C TRP A 128 -3.68 11.81 -12.66
N LYS A 129 -4.79 11.68 -11.93
CA LYS A 129 -6.14 12.00 -12.41
C LYS A 129 -6.27 13.49 -12.67
N LEU A 130 -5.86 14.31 -11.69
CA LEU A 130 -5.81 15.77 -11.82
C LEU A 130 -4.93 16.20 -13.00
N ALA A 131 -3.70 15.67 -13.07
CA ALA A 131 -2.79 16.00 -14.16
C ALA A 131 -3.36 15.61 -15.54
N GLY A 132 -4.04 14.46 -15.63
CA GLY A 132 -4.68 14.00 -16.86
C GLY A 132 -5.85 14.88 -17.29
N VAL A 133 -6.70 15.33 -16.35
CA VAL A 133 -7.80 16.26 -16.66
C VAL A 133 -7.28 17.63 -17.06
N LEU A 134 -6.33 18.20 -16.30
CA LEU A 134 -5.74 19.51 -16.59
C LEU A 134 -5.04 19.57 -17.96
N LYS A 135 -4.47 18.44 -18.41
CA LYS A 135 -3.83 18.33 -19.72
C LYS A 135 -4.80 17.95 -20.85
N GLY A 136 -6.10 17.81 -20.57
CA GLY A 136 -7.12 17.41 -21.53
C GLY A 136 -6.99 15.95 -22.00
N TRP A 137 -6.28 15.10 -21.26
CA TRP A 137 -6.09 13.69 -21.59
C TRP A 137 -7.22 12.81 -21.06
N LEU A 138 -7.84 13.24 -19.96
CA LEU A 138 -8.91 12.52 -19.27
C LEU A 138 -10.15 13.41 -19.18
N HIS A 139 -11.32 12.78 -19.22
CA HIS A 139 -12.58 13.46 -18.93
C HIS A 139 -12.68 13.78 -17.43
N GLU A 140 -13.34 14.90 -17.08
CA GLU A 140 -13.46 15.35 -15.68
C GLU A 140 -14.09 14.30 -14.76
N SER A 141 -15.04 13.51 -15.27
CA SER A 141 -15.69 12.42 -14.52
C SER A 141 -14.73 11.34 -14.01
N VAL A 142 -13.48 11.29 -14.50
CA VAL A 142 -12.44 10.43 -13.91
C VAL A 142 -12.12 10.87 -12.48
N LEU A 143 -12.25 12.14 -12.14
CA LEU A 143 -12.02 12.64 -10.78
C LEU A 143 -13.04 12.11 -9.77
N ASP A 144 -14.25 11.74 -10.21
CA ASP A 144 -15.26 11.15 -9.33
C ASP A 144 -14.84 9.76 -8.83
N THR A 145 -13.95 9.08 -9.57
CA THR A 145 -13.38 7.82 -9.11
C THR A 145 -12.48 7.99 -7.90
N TYR A 146 -11.91 9.18 -7.65
CA TYR A 146 -11.08 9.40 -6.46
C TYR A 146 -11.87 9.18 -5.17
N ASP A 147 -13.06 9.80 -5.05
CA ASP A 147 -13.92 9.60 -3.89
C ASP A 147 -14.34 8.14 -3.74
N ALA A 148 -14.89 7.55 -4.82
CA ALA A 148 -15.38 6.17 -4.79
C ALA A 148 -14.28 5.16 -4.41
N GLU A 149 -13.07 5.33 -4.91
CA GLU A 149 -11.95 4.42 -4.66
C GLU A 149 -11.33 4.61 -3.27
N ARG A 150 -11.04 5.86 -2.90
CA ARG A 150 -10.25 6.17 -1.70
C ARG A 150 -11.10 6.22 -0.44
N ARG A 151 -12.35 6.69 -0.52
CA ARG A 151 -13.26 6.67 0.63
C ARG A 151 -13.63 5.25 1.04
N ALA A 152 -13.89 4.35 0.09
CA ALA A 152 -14.12 2.93 0.39
C ALA A 152 -12.90 2.28 1.06
N SER A 153 -11.68 2.59 0.58
CA SER A 153 -10.44 2.11 1.20
C SER A 153 -10.28 2.64 2.64
N ALA A 154 -10.56 3.93 2.86
CA ALA A 154 -10.49 4.55 4.18
C ALA A 154 -11.55 3.99 5.15
N GLN A 155 -12.77 3.72 4.67
CA GLN A 155 -13.82 3.07 5.47
C GLN A 155 -13.41 1.66 5.90
N HIS A 156 -12.81 0.87 5.00
CA HIS A 156 -12.28 -0.45 5.35
C HIS A 156 -11.17 -0.36 6.40
N LEU A 157 -10.22 0.57 6.23
CA LEU A 157 -9.17 0.83 7.20
C LEU A 157 -9.73 1.19 8.58
N ILE A 158 -10.76 2.03 8.62
CA ILE A 158 -11.39 2.48 9.86
C ILE A 158 -12.10 1.33 10.57
N GLN A 159 -12.74 0.43 9.82
CA GLN A 159 -13.33 -0.76 10.42
C GLN A 159 -12.25 -1.68 10.99
N LEU A 160 -11.17 -1.92 10.24
CA LEU A 160 -10.03 -2.70 10.71
C LEU A 160 -9.40 -2.10 11.97
N ASP A 161 -9.24 -0.78 12.01
CA ASP A 161 -8.67 -0.06 13.14
C ASP A 161 -9.55 -0.15 14.39
N ARG A 162 -10.88 -0.13 14.25
CA ARG A 162 -11.81 -0.36 15.38
C ARG A 162 -11.66 -1.77 15.95
N ASP A 163 -11.53 -2.77 15.09
CA ASP A 163 -11.36 -4.16 15.50
C ASP A 163 -10.05 -4.32 16.27
N ILE A 164 -8.94 -3.79 15.72
CA ILE A 164 -7.62 -3.80 16.35
C ILE A 164 -7.64 -3.05 17.69
N ALA A 165 -8.21 -1.85 17.75
CA ALA A 165 -8.28 -1.07 18.98
C ALA A 165 -9.09 -1.79 20.08
N SER A 166 -10.21 -2.42 19.71
CA SER A 166 -11.01 -3.22 20.64
C SER A 166 -10.20 -4.40 21.18
N LEU A 167 -9.51 -5.13 20.31
CA LEU A 167 -8.69 -6.29 20.69
C LEU A 167 -7.50 -5.88 21.57
N ILE A 168 -6.79 -4.79 21.23
CA ILE A 168 -5.73 -4.20 22.07
C ILE A 168 -6.24 -3.85 23.47
N SER A 169 -7.49 -3.41 23.57
CA SER A 169 -8.14 -3.09 24.86
C SER A 169 -8.66 -4.32 25.62
N GLY A 170 -8.44 -5.54 25.11
CA GLY A 170 -8.87 -6.78 25.76
C GLY A 170 -10.31 -7.20 25.45
N LYS A 171 -10.95 -6.61 24.43
CA LYS A 171 -12.34 -6.89 24.06
C LYS A 171 -12.46 -7.43 22.64
N ILE A 172 -13.00 -8.63 22.47
CA ILE A 172 -13.30 -9.19 21.15
C ILE A 172 -14.58 -8.54 20.59
N PRO A 173 -14.54 -7.95 19.38
CA PRO A 173 -15.73 -7.43 18.72
C PRO A 173 -16.79 -8.51 18.46
N SER A 174 -18.07 -8.17 18.65
CA SER A 174 -19.17 -9.14 18.56
C SER A 174 -19.33 -9.77 17.17
N HIS A 175 -19.01 -9.05 16.08
CA HIS A 175 -19.09 -9.58 14.72
C HIS A 175 -18.05 -10.66 14.42
N LEU A 176 -17.03 -10.83 15.27
CA LEU A 176 -16.07 -11.93 15.15
C LEU A 176 -16.61 -13.26 15.73
N ASN A 177 -17.79 -13.25 16.36
CA ASN A 177 -18.51 -14.44 16.84
C ASN A 177 -17.65 -15.39 17.69
N ALA A 178 -16.85 -14.84 18.60
CA ALA A 178 -15.95 -15.64 19.43
C ALA A 178 -16.68 -16.43 20.52
N PRO A 179 -16.27 -17.68 20.80
CA PRO A 179 -16.83 -18.45 21.90
C PRO A 179 -16.47 -17.82 23.26
N PRO A 180 -17.24 -18.11 24.33
CA PRO A 180 -16.89 -17.66 25.68
C PRO A 180 -15.49 -18.12 26.10
N GLY A 181 -14.70 -17.21 26.67
CA GLY A 181 -13.33 -17.49 27.11
C GLY A 181 -12.29 -17.55 26.00
N ALA A 182 -12.65 -17.13 24.77
CA ALA A 182 -11.69 -16.99 23.68
C ALA A 182 -10.53 -16.04 24.06
N ASP A 183 -9.33 -16.42 23.63
CA ASP A 183 -8.14 -15.60 23.79
C ASP A 183 -8.16 -14.41 22.82
N VAL A 184 -8.11 -13.20 23.37
CA VAL A 184 -8.12 -11.94 22.61
C VAL A 184 -6.90 -11.83 21.69
N ASN A 185 -5.74 -12.33 22.13
CA ASN A 185 -4.49 -12.22 21.35
C ASN A 185 -4.52 -13.11 20.11
N SER A 186 -5.13 -14.30 20.20
CA SER A 186 -5.39 -15.16 19.04
C SER A 186 -6.26 -14.47 17.97
N TYR A 187 -7.27 -13.69 18.39
CA TYR A 187 -8.09 -12.91 17.45
C TYR A 187 -7.35 -11.69 16.89
N LEU A 188 -6.49 -11.05 17.68
CA LEU A 188 -5.61 -9.98 17.21
C LEU A 188 -4.66 -10.48 16.11
N ASP A 189 -4.03 -11.64 16.33
CA ASP A 189 -3.20 -12.31 15.33
C ASP A 189 -3.98 -12.66 14.06
N GLN A 190 -5.19 -13.21 14.21
CA GLN A 190 -6.05 -13.52 13.07
C GLN A 190 -6.40 -12.27 12.26
N VAL A 191 -6.73 -11.15 12.93
CA VAL A 191 -7.04 -9.87 12.27
C VAL A 191 -5.82 -9.34 11.52
N PHE A 192 -4.63 -9.35 12.13
CA PHE A 192 -3.41 -8.93 11.44
C PHE A 192 -3.07 -9.84 10.25
N THR A 193 -3.15 -11.16 10.43
CA THR A 193 -2.81 -12.15 9.40
C THR A 193 -3.76 -12.07 8.21
N THR A 194 -5.07 -12.00 8.45
CA THR A 194 -6.08 -11.94 7.39
C THR A 194 -5.99 -10.62 6.61
N ASN A 195 -5.63 -9.53 7.28
CA ASN A 195 -5.53 -8.20 6.68
C ASN A 195 -4.10 -7.83 6.26
N ALA A 196 -3.13 -8.74 6.35
CA ALA A 196 -1.72 -8.45 6.16
C ALA A 196 -1.44 -7.74 4.82
N SER A 197 -2.04 -8.21 3.73
CA SER A 197 -1.89 -7.59 2.40
C SER A 197 -2.40 -6.15 2.36
N PHE A 198 -3.53 -5.87 3.02
CA PHE A 198 -4.08 -4.52 3.11
C PHE A 198 -3.20 -3.62 3.98
N THR A 199 -2.76 -4.11 5.15
CA THR A 199 -1.89 -3.38 6.09
C THR A 199 -0.54 -3.02 5.47
N VAL A 200 0.02 -3.84 4.57
CA VAL A 200 1.25 -3.46 3.84
C VAL A 200 0.99 -2.60 2.60
N GLY A 201 -0.27 -2.17 2.37
CA GLY A 201 -0.69 -1.34 1.24
C GLY A 201 -0.75 -2.06 -0.11
N LEU A 202 -0.46 -3.37 -0.15
CA LEU A 202 -0.35 -4.14 -1.39
C LEU A 202 -1.65 -4.83 -1.80
N GLY A 203 -2.61 -4.93 -0.87
CA GLY A 203 -3.91 -5.58 -1.04
C GLY A 203 -5.06 -4.64 -1.39
N ILE A 204 -4.81 -3.34 -1.55
CA ILE A 204 -5.83 -2.37 -1.95
C ILE A 204 -6.39 -2.73 -3.32
N SER A 205 -7.71 -2.72 -3.44
CA SER A 205 -8.43 -3.00 -4.67
C SER A 205 -9.59 -2.04 -4.87
N TYR A 206 -9.87 -1.69 -6.12
CA TYR A 206 -10.96 -0.82 -6.48
C TYR A 206 -12.08 -1.57 -7.20
N THR A 207 -13.33 -1.23 -6.85
CA THR A 207 -14.52 -1.76 -7.51
C THR A 207 -14.63 -1.24 -8.94
N GLU A 208 -15.55 -1.85 -9.71
CA GLU A 208 -15.79 -1.45 -11.09
C GLU A 208 -16.16 0.04 -11.20
N ASN A 209 -15.49 0.73 -12.12
CA ASN A 209 -15.74 2.13 -12.46
C ASN A 209 -15.20 2.42 -13.87
N VAL A 210 -15.14 3.70 -14.28
CA VAL A 210 -14.66 4.07 -15.62
C VAL A 210 -13.20 3.69 -15.91
N LEU A 211 -12.38 3.46 -14.89
CA LEU A 211 -10.98 3.02 -14.98
C LEU A 211 -10.82 1.51 -14.77
N ASN A 212 -11.57 0.93 -13.83
CA ASN A 212 -11.46 -0.47 -13.43
C ASN A 212 -12.54 -1.29 -14.13
N ARG A 213 -12.27 -1.79 -15.34
CA ARG A 213 -13.24 -2.58 -16.12
C ARG A 213 -12.68 -3.93 -16.52
N ARG A 214 -13.51 -4.97 -16.42
CA ARG A 214 -13.18 -6.28 -16.97
C ARG A 214 -13.52 -6.30 -18.46
N ALA A 215 -12.55 -6.69 -19.29
CA ALA A 215 -12.74 -6.81 -20.73
C ALA A 215 -13.18 -8.23 -21.08
N GLY A 216 -14.50 -8.47 -21.18
CA GLY A 216 -15.10 -9.69 -21.75
C GLY A 216 -14.64 -11.03 -21.14
N ALA A 217 -15.16 -12.15 -21.67
CA ALA A 217 -14.94 -13.50 -21.14
C ALA A 217 -13.56 -14.12 -21.49
N SER A 218 -12.58 -13.34 -21.97
CA SER A 218 -11.24 -13.88 -22.22
C SER A 218 -10.50 -14.03 -20.89
N ALA A 219 -10.00 -15.25 -20.64
CA ALA A 219 -9.26 -15.61 -19.45
C ALA A 219 -8.08 -14.65 -19.21
N MET A 220 -8.32 -13.63 -18.37
CA MET A 220 -7.23 -12.86 -17.79
C MET A 220 -6.35 -13.86 -17.03
N PRO A 221 -5.01 -13.77 -17.13
CA PRO A 221 -4.13 -14.57 -16.30
C PRO A 221 -4.55 -14.38 -14.84
N ALA A 222 -4.74 -15.47 -14.08
CA ALA A 222 -5.27 -15.44 -12.71
C ALA A 222 -4.54 -14.47 -11.76
N ALA A 223 -3.31 -14.07 -12.09
CA ALA A 223 -2.48 -13.16 -11.30
C ALA A 223 -2.72 -11.66 -11.53
N ALA A 224 -3.37 -11.25 -12.63
CA ALA A 224 -3.62 -9.83 -12.93
C ALA A 224 -5.10 -9.48 -12.69
N LEU A 225 -5.41 -9.10 -11.46
CA LEU A 225 -6.77 -8.78 -11.03
C LEU A 225 -7.11 -7.31 -11.31
N VAL A 226 -8.21 -7.06 -12.01
CA VAL A 226 -8.73 -5.70 -12.27
C VAL A 226 -9.00 -4.99 -10.95
N GLY A 227 -8.62 -3.71 -10.87
CA GLY A 227 -8.77 -2.89 -9.66
C GLY A 227 -7.64 -3.06 -8.64
N HIS A 228 -6.79 -4.09 -8.77
CA HIS A 228 -5.59 -4.25 -7.98
C HIS A 228 -4.38 -3.63 -8.69
N ARG A 229 -3.32 -3.33 -7.92
CA ARG A 229 -2.02 -3.03 -8.51
C ARG A 229 -1.54 -4.21 -9.38
N ALA A 230 -0.78 -3.93 -10.44
CA ALA A 230 -0.15 -4.99 -11.22
C ALA A 230 0.81 -5.81 -10.33
N PRO A 231 0.90 -7.15 -10.46
CA PRO A 231 1.85 -7.94 -9.70
C PRO A 231 3.29 -7.53 -10.06
N ASP A 232 4.18 -7.50 -9.09
CA ASP A 232 5.59 -7.20 -9.37
C ASP A 232 6.33 -8.52 -9.57
N VAL A 233 6.85 -8.71 -10.77
CA VAL A 233 7.45 -9.98 -11.23
C VAL A 233 8.85 -9.74 -11.75
N ALA A 234 9.70 -10.76 -11.65
CA ALA A 234 11.03 -10.72 -12.23
C ALA A 234 10.96 -10.94 -13.75
N LEU A 235 11.65 -10.09 -14.50
CA LEU A 235 11.77 -10.10 -15.95
C LEU A 235 13.25 -10.03 -16.35
N VAL A 236 13.59 -10.62 -17.48
CA VAL A 236 14.91 -10.55 -18.11
C VAL A 236 14.81 -9.59 -19.30
N LEU A 237 15.77 -8.69 -19.47
CA LEU A 237 15.80 -7.87 -20.68
C LEU A 237 16.48 -8.66 -21.83
N PRO A 238 16.08 -8.46 -23.10
CA PRO A 238 16.79 -9.03 -24.24
C PRO A 238 18.28 -8.73 -24.16
N GLY A 239 19.10 -9.79 -24.22
CA GLY A 239 20.56 -9.68 -24.14
C GLY A 239 21.11 -9.37 -22.75
N ALA A 240 20.27 -9.28 -21.71
CA ALA A 240 20.70 -9.14 -20.33
C ALA A 240 20.69 -10.50 -19.62
N VAL A 241 21.62 -10.69 -18.69
CA VAL A 241 21.70 -11.88 -17.83
C VAL A 241 21.09 -11.67 -16.44
N PHE A 242 20.74 -10.42 -16.11
CA PHE A 242 20.22 -10.06 -14.79
C PHE A 242 18.70 -9.86 -14.81
N LEU A 243 18.06 -10.33 -13.75
CA LEU A 243 16.64 -10.10 -13.50
C LEU A 243 16.39 -8.63 -13.13
N ARG A 244 15.25 -8.11 -13.57
CA ARG A 244 14.72 -6.77 -13.29
C ARG A 244 13.28 -6.91 -12.81
N ARG A 245 12.87 -6.10 -11.82
CA ARG A 245 11.47 -6.06 -11.38
C ARG A 245 10.60 -5.36 -12.41
N LEU A 246 9.34 -5.78 -12.56
CA LEU A 246 8.38 -5.16 -13.48
C LEU A 246 8.26 -3.65 -13.21
N TYR A 247 8.19 -3.25 -11.95
CA TYR A 247 8.06 -1.84 -11.57
C TYR A 247 9.28 -0.98 -11.92
N GLU A 248 10.47 -1.56 -12.06
CA GLU A 248 11.64 -0.83 -12.56
C GLU A 248 11.54 -0.53 -14.05
N LEU A 249 10.79 -1.37 -14.79
CA LEU A 249 10.48 -1.15 -16.20
C LEU A 249 9.25 -0.28 -16.41
N MET A 250 8.43 -0.10 -15.36
CA MET A 250 7.21 0.70 -15.34
C MET A 250 7.30 1.90 -14.37
N PRO A 251 8.23 2.85 -14.57
CA PRO A 251 8.35 3.99 -13.68
C PRO A 251 7.05 4.81 -13.63
N TYR A 252 6.71 5.26 -12.42
CA TYR A 252 5.58 6.14 -12.20
C TYR A 252 5.85 7.50 -12.87
N SER A 253 5.13 7.75 -13.97
CA SER A 253 5.34 8.90 -14.85
C SER A 253 4.04 9.62 -15.20
N GLY A 254 2.94 9.28 -14.50
CA GLY A 254 1.59 9.75 -14.84
C GLY A 254 1.05 9.19 -16.16
N LYS A 255 1.70 8.16 -16.72
CA LYS A 255 1.29 7.45 -17.93
C LYS A 255 0.61 6.13 -17.60
N PHE A 256 -0.31 5.74 -18.47
CA PHE A 256 -0.87 4.39 -18.49
C PHE A 256 0.09 3.42 -19.17
N TRP A 257 0.27 2.24 -18.57
CA TRP A 257 1.07 1.18 -19.17
C TRP A 257 0.20 0.16 -19.87
N ILE A 258 0.54 -0.15 -21.12
CA ILE A 258 -0.03 -1.23 -21.90
C ILE A 258 1.00 -2.36 -21.91
N LEU A 259 0.66 -3.44 -21.19
CA LEU A 259 1.47 -4.66 -21.15
C LEU A 259 1.02 -5.60 -22.26
N ILE A 260 1.94 -5.98 -23.13
CA ILE A 260 1.68 -6.87 -24.27
C ILE A 260 2.35 -8.21 -23.98
N PHE A 261 1.57 -9.20 -23.58
CA PHE A 261 2.06 -10.57 -23.41
C PHE A 261 2.12 -11.26 -24.77
N ALA A 262 3.31 -11.32 -25.36
CA ALA A 262 3.49 -11.80 -26.74
C ALA A 262 3.45 -13.33 -26.86
N GLY A 263 3.36 -14.06 -25.75
CA GLY A 263 3.38 -15.53 -25.77
C GLY A 263 4.76 -16.10 -26.08
N ALA A 264 4.81 -17.40 -26.37
CA ALA A 264 6.06 -18.08 -26.71
C ALA A 264 6.59 -17.56 -28.04
N LEU A 265 7.86 -17.15 -28.05
CA LEU A 265 8.54 -16.82 -29.30
C LEU A 265 9.05 -18.12 -29.93
N GLU A 266 8.75 -18.31 -31.21
CA GLU A 266 9.33 -19.40 -31.98
C GLU A 266 10.86 -19.22 -32.06
N ALA A 267 11.60 -20.32 -31.90
CA ALA A 267 13.05 -20.30 -32.07
C ALA A 267 13.38 -20.03 -33.55
N VAL A 268 13.96 -18.88 -33.83
CA VAL A 268 14.39 -18.50 -35.18
C VAL A 268 15.86 -18.90 -35.33
N PRO A 269 16.23 -19.75 -36.31
CA PRO A 269 17.63 -20.12 -36.54
C PRO A 269 18.52 -18.90 -36.74
N ALA A 270 19.79 -18.99 -36.32
CA ALA A 270 20.74 -17.91 -36.52
C ALA A 270 20.86 -17.58 -38.03
N GLY A 271 20.63 -16.32 -38.40
CA GLY A 271 20.64 -15.86 -39.79
C GLY A 271 19.33 -16.10 -40.57
N ALA A 272 18.29 -16.65 -39.96
CA ALA A 272 17.01 -16.81 -40.65
C ALA A 272 16.35 -15.45 -40.92
N ALA A 273 15.98 -15.24 -42.19
CA ALA A 273 15.19 -14.10 -42.61
C ALA A 273 13.70 -14.32 -42.29
N LEU A 274 12.97 -13.22 -42.08
CA LEU A 274 11.52 -13.27 -42.04
C LEU A 274 11.00 -13.84 -43.38
N THR A 275 10.04 -14.77 -43.32
CA THR A 275 9.31 -15.18 -44.53
C THR A 275 8.67 -13.96 -45.19
N ALA A 276 8.47 -13.98 -46.51
CA ALA A 276 7.85 -12.85 -47.21
C ALA A 276 6.51 -12.43 -46.59
N ALA A 277 5.71 -13.40 -46.13
CA ALA A 277 4.45 -13.14 -45.42
C ALA A 277 4.66 -12.45 -44.05
N CYS A 278 5.60 -12.92 -43.23
CA CYS A 278 5.91 -12.31 -41.95
C CYS A 278 6.53 -10.91 -42.12
N ALA A 279 7.44 -10.74 -43.09
CA ALA A 279 8.03 -9.47 -43.44
C ALA A 279 6.96 -8.47 -43.89
N HIS A 280 6.01 -8.89 -44.72
CA HIS A 280 4.88 -8.06 -45.15
C HIS A 280 4.01 -7.61 -43.96
N ARG A 281 3.62 -8.54 -43.08
CA ARG A 281 2.84 -8.21 -41.86
C ARG A 281 3.61 -7.27 -40.92
N TYR A 282 4.89 -7.51 -40.70
CA TYR A 282 5.74 -6.66 -39.89
C TYR A 282 5.85 -5.25 -40.46
N LEU A 283 6.08 -5.11 -41.77
CA LEU A 283 6.14 -3.80 -42.44
C LEU A 283 4.79 -3.08 -42.42
N ALA A 284 3.67 -3.80 -42.55
CA ALA A 284 2.34 -3.22 -42.44
C ALA A 284 2.08 -2.71 -41.02
N LEU A 285 2.37 -3.51 -39.99
CA LEU A 285 2.27 -3.11 -38.59
C LEU A 285 3.17 -1.90 -38.32
N ARG A 286 4.42 -1.93 -38.79
CA ARG A 286 5.36 -0.83 -38.60
C ARG A 286 4.87 0.45 -39.25
N ARG A 287 4.38 0.39 -40.49
CA ARG A 287 3.75 1.54 -41.17
C ARG A 287 2.56 2.08 -40.37
N ALA A 288 1.71 1.20 -39.83
CA ALA A 288 0.58 1.61 -39.02
C ALA A 288 1.01 2.30 -37.70
N LEU A 289 2.05 1.79 -37.02
CA LEU A 289 2.58 2.37 -35.78
C LEU A 289 3.38 3.66 -36.01
N ASP A 290 4.02 3.79 -37.17
CA ASP A 290 4.83 4.94 -37.54
C ASP A 290 4.02 6.05 -38.22
N ALA A 291 2.77 5.80 -38.62
CA ALA A 291 1.90 6.79 -39.25
C ALA A 291 1.69 8.03 -38.35
N PRO A 292 1.57 9.24 -38.92
CA PRO A 292 1.38 10.48 -38.13
C PRO A 292 0.18 10.43 -37.18
N GLY A 293 -0.92 9.80 -37.61
CA GLY A 293 -2.14 9.61 -36.81
C GLY A 293 -2.11 8.39 -35.88
N ALA A 294 -1.00 7.64 -35.84
CA ALA A 294 -0.90 6.42 -35.04
C ALA A 294 -1.12 6.72 -33.55
N PHE A 295 -1.84 5.84 -32.86
CA PHE A 295 -2.06 5.92 -31.42
C PHE A 295 -0.75 6.03 -30.62
N THR A 296 0.28 5.30 -31.07
CA THR A 296 1.64 5.33 -30.51
C THR A 296 2.32 6.70 -30.61
N ARG A 297 1.86 7.60 -31.49
CA ARG A 297 2.35 8.97 -31.62
C ARG A 297 1.41 9.97 -30.95
N THR A 298 0.13 9.94 -31.34
CA THR A 298 -0.88 10.90 -30.88
C THR A 298 -1.21 10.77 -29.39
N ARG A 299 -0.96 9.60 -28.79
CA ARG A 299 -1.19 9.33 -27.36
C ARG A 299 0.08 8.95 -26.59
N ALA A 300 1.26 9.14 -27.18
CA ALA A 300 2.56 8.94 -26.51
C ALA A 300 2.73 9.71 -25.18
N PRO A 301 2.12 10.90 -24.98
CA PRO A 301 2.15 11.58 -23.68
C PRO A 301 1.37 10.83 -22.59
N VAL A 302 0.39 10.01 -22.97
CA VAL A 302 -0.56 9.34 -22.06
C VAL A 302 -0.20 7.87 -21.83
N PHE A 303 0.27 7.16 -22.88
CA PHE A 303 0.53 5.72 -22.81
C PHE A 303 2.01 5.37 -22.98
N ALA A 304 2.43 4.33 -22.28
CA ALA A 304 3.70 3.64 -22.43
C ALA A 304 3.46 2.14 -22.67
N PHE A 305 4.40 1.45 -23.31
CA PHE A 305 4.25 0.05 -23.70
C PHE A 305 5.41 -0.79 -23.19
N LEU A 306 5.08 -2.00 -22.73
CA LEU A 306 6.06 -3.03 -22.40
C LEU A 306 5.61 -4.35 -23.01
N THR A 307 6.45 -4.94 -23.87
CA THR A 307 6.17 -6.24 -24.48
C THR A 307 6.91 -7.33 -23.72
N ILE A 308 6.19 -8.35 -23.28
CA ILE A 308 6.70 -9.45 -22.46
C ILE A 308 6.53 -10.77 -23.23
N PRO A 309 7.54 -11.24 -23.96
CA PRO A 309 7.58 -12.60 -24.48
C PRO A 309 7.74 -13.66 -23.38
N ARG A 310 7.11 -14.82 -23.60
CA ARG A 310 7.36 -16.04 -22.82
C ARG A 310 8.68 -16.64 -23.30
N ALA A 311 9.71 -16.51 -22.48
CA ALA A 311 10.95 -17.28 -22.59
C ALA A 311 11.04 -18.25 -21.41
N GLY A 312 11.93 -19.24 -21.46
CA GLY A 312 12.21 -20.16 -20.34
C GLY A 312 12.59 -19.47 -19.01
N GLY A 313 12.83 -18.15 -19.06
CA GLY A 313 12.59 -17.17 -18.00
C GLY A 313 12.15 -15.86 -18.66
N CYS A 314 11.04 -15.27 -18.23
CA CYS A 314 10.32 -14.14 -18.86
C CYS A 314 11.25 -13.07 -19.44
N ALA A 315 11.15 -12.76 -20.74
CA ALA A 315 11.92 -11.67 -21.37
C ALA A 315 11.03 -10.42 -21.58
N ALA A 316 11.57 -9.19 -21.57
CA ALA A 316 10.79 -7.94 -21.71
C ALA A 316 11.47 -6.88 -22.60
N VAL A 317 10.79 -6.38 -23.63
CA VAL A 317 11.28 -5.35 -24.56
C VAL A 317 10.59 -4.02 -24.25
N ARG A 318 11.37 -2.98 -23.92
CA ARG A 318 10.87 -1.60 -23.77
C ARG A 318 10.85 -0.91 -25.13
N ARG A 319 9.71 -0.34 -25.54
CA ARG A 319 9.64 0.59 -26.68
C ARG A 319 9.46 2.01 -26.16
N GLY A 320 10.50 2.82 -26.25
CA GLY A 320 10.40 4.27 -26.04
C GLY A 320 9.93 4.96 -27.31
N ALA A 321 8.95 5.86 -27.21
CA ALA A 321 8.76 6.89 -28.23
C ALA A 321 9.95 7.85 -28.09
N ARG A 322 10.74 7.98 -29.17
CA ARG A 322 11.74 9.05 -29.29
C ARG A 322 11.01 10.38 -29.46
#